data_AF-A0A059U8M4-F1
#
_entry.id   AF-A0A059U8M4-F1
#
_cell.length_a   1.000
_cell.length_b   1.000
_cell.length_c   1.000
_cell.angle_alpha   90.00
_cell.angle_beta   90.00
_cell.angle_gamma   90.00
#
_symmetry.space_group_name_H-M   'P 1'
#
loop_
_entity.id
_entity.type
_entity.pdbx_description
1 polymer ?
#
loop_
_entity_poly.entity_id
_entity_poly.type
_entity_poly.pdbx_seq_one_letter_code
_entity_poly.pdbx_strand_id
1 'polypeptide(L)'
;MVARVTTVMGWCLCMALCQVKGSYIPADMNRTIQNLLDHYKIPDRERFNGHPIFPRGPSSGDLQAEMIYMSAVLQTYDQLLNQMLQQLPTATPTSASTSTSTSTSLRAQLSYLLKKITALRTQYYRKHEELLKKLQPLGNVQLTSTVVQSKALWELIKVYQEASSLPDRLELRRRRRRQAQVKGHRRA
;
A
#
# COMPACT_ATOMS: atom_id res chain seq x y z
N MET A 1 9.92 -49.28 -20.50
CA MET A 1 10.28 -47.84 -20.37
C MET A 1 9.07 -46.92 -20.58
N VAL A 2 7.93 -47.17 -19.91
CA VAL A 2 6.70 -46.35 -20.10
C VAL A 2 6.34 -45.54 -18.83
N ALA A 3 6.84 -45.95 -17.67
CA ALA A 3 6.50 -45.34 -16.38
C ALA A 3 7.18 -43.99 -16.06
N ARG A 4 8.22 -43.60 -16.80
CA ARG A 4 8.94 -42.32 -16.57
C ARG A 4 8.39 -41.15 -17.39
N VAL A 5 7.55 -41.41 -18.40
CA VAL A 5 7.00 -40.36 -19.27
C VAL A 5 5.70 -39.78 -18.68
N THR A 6 4.90 -40.61 -18.02
CA THR A 6 3.62 -40.21 -17.41
C THR A 6 3.81 -39.33 -16.16
N THR A 7 4.90 -39.52 -15.42
CA THR A 7 5.23 -38.74 -14.22
C THR A 7 5.71 -37.33 -14.56
N VAL A 8 6.46 -37.16 -15.65
CA VAL A 8 6.94 -35.84 -16.09
C VAL A 8 5.81 -34.98 -16.67
N MET A 9 4.88 -35.59 -17.41
CA MET A 9 3.69 -34.88 -17.92
C MET A 9 2.77 -34.38 -16.80
N GLY A 10 2.56 -35.19 -15.75
CA GLY A 10 1.74 -34.81 -14.60
C GLY A 10 2.31 -33.63 -13.80
N TRP A 11 3.64 -33.56 -13.64
CA TRP A 11 4.32 -32.44 -13.00
C TRP A 11 4.27 -31.15 -13.83
N CYS A 12 4.42 -31.25 -15.16
CA CYS A 12 4.33 -30.08 -16.04
C CYS A 12 2.91 -29.48 -16.07
N LEU A 13 1.88 -30.34 -16.07
CA LEU A 13 0.48 -29.93 -15.98
C LEU A 13 0.16 -29.27 -14.62
N CYS A 14 0.78 -29.75 -13.54
CA CYS A 14 0.63 -29.16 -12.20
C CYS A 14 1.25 -27.76 -12.12
N MET A 15 2.43 -27.54 -12.71
CA MET A 15 3.05 -26.21 -12.79
C MET A 15 2.26 -25.24 -13.70
N ALA A 16 1.59 -25.75 -14.74
CA ALA A 16 0.72 -24.94 -15.61
C ALA A 16 -0.59 -24.50 -14.93
N LEU A 17 -1.12 -25.31 -14.00
CA LEU A 17 -2.30 -24.97 -13.19
C LEU A 17 -1.94 -24.17 -11.93
N CYS A 18 -0.71 -24.29 -11.44
CA CYS A 18 -0.11 -23.43 -10.43
C CYS A 18 0.44 -22.14 -11.07
N GLN A 19 -0.40 -21.43 -11.84
CA GLN A 19 -0.15 -20.00 -12.12
C GLN A 19 -0.07 -19.30 -10.76
N VAL A 20 1.16 -19.12 -10.29
CA VAL A 20 1.46 -18.31 -9.11
C VAL A 20 0.82 -16.96 -9.41
N LYS A 21 -0.28 -16.65 -8.72
CA LYS A 21 -0.84 -15.30 -8.70
C LYS A 21 0.14 -14.39 -7.95
N GLY A 22 1.33 -14.23 -8.50
CA GLY A 22 2.20 -13.13 -8.17
C GLY A 22 1.46 -11.88 -8.59
N SER A 23 1.38 -10.91 -7.71
CA SER A 23 0.92 -9.58 -8.05
C SER A 23 1.87 -9.02 -9.12
N TYR A 24 1.47 -9.17 -10.39
CA TYR A 24 2.25 -8.71 -11.53
C TYR A 24 1.86 -7.27 -11.82
N ILE A 25 2.85 -6.38 -11.92
CA ILE A 25 2.65 -5.03 -12.43
C ILE A 25 2.20 -5.18 -13.89
N PRO A 26 1.00 -4.72 -14.28
CA PRO A 26 0.55 -4.84 -15.67
C PRO A 26 1.56 -4.23 -16.64
N ALA A 27 1.75 -4.86 -17.80
CA ALA A 27 2.76 -4.41 -18.78
C ALA A 27 2.61 -2.93 -19.15
N ASP A 28 1.37 -2.46 -19.32
CA ASP A 28 1.06 -1.05 -19.58
C ASP A 28 1.49 -0.12 -18.44
N MET A 29 1.34 -0.57 -17.20
CA MET A 29 1.76 0.20 -16.02
C MET A 29 3.28 0.30 -15.96
N ASN A 30 3.99 -0.80 -16.21
CA ASN A 30 5.46 -0.79 -16.26
C ASN A 30 5.95 0.14 -17.39
N ARG A 31 5.39 0.04 -18.60
CA ARG A 31 5.75 0.93 -19.72
C ARG A 31 5.51 2.40 -19.38
N THR A 32 4.38 2.71 -18.74
CA THR A 32 4.07 4.08 -18.30
C THR A 32 5.07 4.58 -17.26
N ILE A 33 5.47 3.74 -16.31
CA ILE A 33 6.48 4.08 -15.30
C ILE A 33 7.82 4.39 -15.96
N GLN A 34 8.28 3.55 -16.91
CA GLN A 34 9.55 3.78 -17.60
C GLN A 34 9.55 5.11 -18.38
N ASN A 35 8.49 5.37 -19.15
CA ASN A 35 8.34 6.64 -19.88
C ASN A 35 8.39 7.86 -18.94
N LEU A 36 7.78 7.76 -17.75
CA LEU A 36 7.83 8.82 -16.75
C LEU A 36 9.20 8.94 -16.10
N LEU A 37 9.90 7.83 -15.83
CA LEU A 37 11.27 7.85 -15.29
C LEU A 37 12.27 8.50 -16.25
N ASP A 38 12.06 8.34 -17.56
CA ASP A 38 12.87 9.01 -18.59
C ASP A 38 12.64 10.53 -18.59
N HIS A 39 11.41 10.98 -18.29
CA HIS A 39 11.12 12.40 -18.17
C HIS A 39 11.63 12.99 -16.84
N TYR A 40 11.33 12.34 -15.72
CA TYR A 40 11.76 12.74 -14.38
C TYR A 40 13.14 12.17 -14.04
N LYS A 41 14.10 12.40 -14.94
CA LYS A 41 15.44 11.83 -14.86
C LYS A 41 16.27 12.52 -13.79
N ILE A 42 16.88 11.71 -12.92
CA ILE A 42 17.85 12.11 -11.90
C ILE A 42 19.10 11.24 -12.03
N PRO A 43 20.30 11.72 -11.62
CA PRO A 43 21.50 10.91 -11.68
C PRO A 43 21.46 9.75 -10.67
N ASP A 44 22.13 8.65 -10.97
CA ASP A 44 22.11 7.44 -10.13
C ASP A 44 22.62 7.69 -8.71
N ARG A 45 23.58 8.59 -8.55
CA ARG A 45 24.09 9.01 -7.22
C ARG A 45 23.00 9.60 -6.33
N GLU A 46 22.01 10.29 -6.91
CA GLU A 46 20.88 10.87 -6.17
C GLU A 46 19.79 9.82 -5.94
N ARG A 47 19.54 8.97 -6.94
CA ARG A 47 18.57 7.87 -6.85
C ARG A 47 18.95 6.83 -5.80
N PHE A 48 20.24 6.55 -5.63
CA PHE A 48 20.78 5.52 -4.76
C PHE A 48 21.64 6.09 -3.63
N ASN A 49 21.26 7.25 -3.09
CA ASN A 49 21.98 7.94 -2.00
C ASN A 49 21.80 7.30 -0.60
N GLY A 50 21.10 6.17 -0.49
CA GLY A 50 20.82 5.50 0.79
C GLY A 50 19.63 6.07 1.57
N HIS A 51 18.94 7.08 1.05
CA HIS A 51 17.75 7.69 1.65
C HIS A 51 16.51 7.40 0.78
N PRO A 52 15.92 6.19 0.88
CA PRO A 52 14.70 5.88 0.13
C PRO A 52 13.55 6.77 0.62
N ILE A 53 12.68 7.20 -0.31
CA ILE A 53 11.50 8.03 -0.01
C ILE A 53 10.59 7.33 1.02
N PHE A 54 10.44 6.02 0.87
CA PHE A 54 9.69 5.20 1.81
C PHE A 54 10.66 4.33 2.60
N PRO A 55 10.60 4.34 3.94
CA PRO A 55 11.40 3.43 4.75
C PRO A 55 11.05 1.98 4.42
N ARG A 56 11.88 1.03 4.87
CA ARG A 56 11.48 -0.37 4.80
C ARG A 56 10.25 -0.56 5.70
N GLY A 57 9.26 -1.28 5.18
CA GLY A 57 8.03 -1.58 5.92
C GLY A 57 8.29 -2.43 7.17
N PRO A 58 7.24 -2.70 7.97
CA PRO A 58 7.38 -3.53 9.17
C PRO A 58 7.99 -4.90 8.81
N SER A 59 8.93 -5.38 9.63
CA SER A 59 9.61 -6.66 9.41
C SER A 59 8.60 -7.81 9.36
N SER A 60 8.74 -8.64 8.33
CA SER A 60 7.76 -9.64 7.86
C SER A 60 7.13 -10.50 8.96
N GLY A 61 5.80 -10.54 8.99
CA GLY A 61 5.04 -11.50 9.80
C GLY A 61 3.62 -11.03 10.17
N ASP A 62 3.41 -9.72 10.27
CA ASP A 62 2.10 -9.12 10.54
C ASP A 62 1.50 -8.47 9.29
N LEU A 63 0.66 -9.25 8.60
CA LEU A 63 -0.05 -8.81 7.39
C LEU A 63 -0.94 -7.57 7.64
N GLN A 64 -1.49 -7.38 8.85
CA GLN A 64 -2.30 -6.19 9.12
C GLN A 64 -1.44 -4.93 9.20
N ALA A 65 -0.32 -5.00 9.92
CA ALA A 65 0.64 -3.90 9.97
C ALA A 65 1.18 -3.55 8.57
N GLU A 66 1.47 -4.58 7.75
CA GLU A 66 1.92 -4.41 6.38
C GLU A 66 0.85 -3.75 5.49
N MET A 67 -0.42 -4.16 5.62
CA MET A 67 -1.53 -3.53 4.88
C MET A 67 -1.77 -2.07 5.30
N ILE A 68 -1.63 -1.75 6.59
CA ILE A 68 -1.73 -0.36 7.09
C ILE A 68 -0.58 0.46 6.50
N TYR A 69 0.65 -0.06 6.56
CA TYR A 69 1.81 0.60 5.98
C TYR A 69 1.62 0.87 4.47
N MET A 70 1.21 -0.14 3.70
CA MET A 70 0.98 0.02 2.27
C MET A 70 -0.18 0.97 1.96
N SER A 71 -1.22 1.02 2.79
CA SER A 71 -2.29 2.00 2.61
C SER A 71 -1.78 3.45 2.75
N ALA A 72 -0.83 3.69 3.66
CA ALA A 72 -0.19 5.00 3.82
C ALA A 72 0.68 5.34 2.60
N VAL A 73 1.50 4.38 2.13
CA VAL A 73 2.32 4.53 0.92
C VAL A 73 1.47 4.87 -0.30
N LEU A 74 0.36 4.16 -0.52
CA LEU A 74 -0.56 4.43 -1.62
C LEU A 74 -1.22 5.81 -1.51
N GLN A 75 -1.56 6.25 -0.29
CA GLN A 75 -2.08 7.60 -0.05
C GLN A 75 -1.04 8.68 -0.37
N THR A 76 0.23 8.46 -0.01
CA THR A 76 1.32 9.38 -0.36
C THR A 76 1.55 9.44 -1.87
N TYR A 77 1.51 8.31 -2.57
CA TYR A 77 1.62 8.29 -4.04
C TYR A 77 0.47 9.03 -4.72
N ASP A 78 -0.77 8.87 -4.23
CA ASP A 78 -1.93 9.61 -4.74
C ASP A 78 -1.72 11.13 -4.60
N GLN A 79 -1.22 11.59 -3.46
CA GLN A 79 -0.89 13.01 -3.24
C GLN A 79 0.25 13.48 -4.15
N LEU A 80 1.33 12.70 -4.24
CA LEU A 80 2.49 13.02 -5.07
C LEU A 80 2.11 13.16 -6.54
N LEU A 81 1.36 12.20 -7.09
CA LEU A 81 0.93 12.22 -8.49
C LEU A 81 -0.02 13.38 -8.77
N ASN A 82 -0.92 13.72 -7.83
CA ASN A 82 -1.76 14.90 -7.95
C ASN A 82 -0.93 16.20 -7.98
N GLN A 83 0.10 16.32 -7.13
CA GLN A 83 1.01 17.47 -7.16
C GLN A 83 1.80 17.55 -8.47
N MET A 84 2.33 16.43 -8.95
CA MET A 84 3.01 16.36 -10.25
C MET A 84 2.08 16.84 -11.37
N LEU A 85 0.81 16.41 -11.37
CA LEU A 85 -0.19 16.87 -12.35
C LEU A 85 -0.48 18.37 -12.28
N GLN A 86 -0.50 18.96 -11.07
CA GLN A 86 -0.72 20.40 -10.88
C GLN A 86 0.48 21.24 -11.33
N GLN A 87 1.69 20.69 -11.25
CA GLN A 87 2.92 21.35 -11.70
C GLN A 87 3.10 21.34 -13.22
N LEU A 88 2.34 20.51 -13.96
CA LEU A 88 2.37 20.55 -15.43
C LEU A 88 1.82 21.90 -15.93
N PRO A 89 2.44 22.52 -16.94
CA PRO A 89 1.94 23.74 -17.55
C PRO A 89 0.47 23.57 -17.96
N THR A 90 -0.41 24.40 -17.41
CA THR A 90 -1.81 24.44 -17.87
C THR A 90 -1.81 25.26 -19.16
N ALA A 91 -2.29 24.67 -20.26
CA ALA A 91 -2.30 25.31 -21.56
C ALA A 91 -3.08 26.64 -21.51
N THR A 92 -2.38 27.76 -21.36
CA THR A 92 -2.90 29.08 -21.67
C THR A 92 -2.91 29.25 -23.19
N PRO A 93 -3.97 29.82 -23.79
CA PRO A 93 -4.11 29.88 -25.23
C PRO A 93 -3.28 31.02 -25.79
N THR A 94 -1.96 30.84 -25.93
CA THR A 94 -1.16 31.73 -26.79
C THR A 94 0.05 30.99 -27.35
N SER A 95 0.05 30.91 -28.69
CA SER A 95 1.15 30.48 -29.57
C SER A 95 1.56 29.01 -29.55
N ALA A 96 1.15 28.33 -30.63
CA ALA A 96 1.66 27.04 -31.05
C ALA A 96 3.19 27.04 -31.18
N SER A 97 3.87 26.18 -30.42
CA SER A 97 5.25 25.75 -30.69
C SER A 97 5.55 24.48 -29.90
N THR A 98 5.35 23.33 -30.54
CA THR A 98 5.98 22.00 -30.32
C THR A 98 5.93 21.33 -28.92
N SER A 99 5.64 22.05 -27.82
CA SER A 99 5.64 21.53 -26.44
C SER A 99 4.29 20.98 -25.97
N THR A 100 3.21 21.26 -26.71
CA THR A 100 1.84 20.85 -26.38
C THR A 100 1.62 19.34 -26.49
N SER A 101 2.31 18.64 -27.40
CA SER A 101 2.16 17.18 -27.60
C SER A 101 2.78 16.37 -26.45
N THR A 102 3.96 16.77 -25.98
CA THR A 102 4.67 16.11 -24.88
C THR A 102 3.98 16.35 -23.54
N SER A 103 3.56 17.58 -23.25
CA SER A 103 2.82 17.90 -22.01
C SER A 103 1.46 17.16 -21.92
N THR A 104 0.74 17.07 -23.04
CA THR A 104 -0.53 16.33 -23.11
C THR A 104 -0.34 14.83 -22.90
N SER A 105 0.74 14.24 -23.44
CA SER A 105 1.04 12.81 -23.26
C SER A 105 1.48 12.48 -21.83
N LEU A 106 2.22 13.38 -21.17
CA LEU A 106 2.64 13.22 -19.77
C LEU A 106 1.46 13.30 -18.80
N ARG A 107 0.55 14.25 -19.02
CA ARG A 107 -0.67 14.37 -18.21
C ARG A 107 -1.53 13.11 -18.30
N ALA A 108 -1.61 12.50 -19.48
CA ALA A 108 -2.31 11.22 -19.68
C ALA A 108 -1.63 10.05 -18.93
N GLN A 109 -0.30 10.00 -18.92
CA GLN A 109 0.46 8.96 -18.22
C GLN A 109 0.33 9.07 -16.70
N LEU A 110 0.48 10.28 -16.14
CA LEU A 110 0.30 10.52 -14.70
C LEU A 110 -1.14 10.24 -14.26
N SER A 111 -2.14 10.67 -15.04
CA SER A 111 -3.56 10.39 -14.73
C SER A 111 -3.89 8.89 -14.83
N TYR A 112 -3.26 8.16 -15.76
CA TYR A 112 -3.38 6.70 -15.83
C TYR A 112 -2.88 6.03 -14.54
N LEU A 113 -1.67 6.39 -14.07
CA LEU A 113 -1.13 5.84 -12.82
C LEU A 113 -1.98 6.22 -11.61
N LEU A 114 -2.41 7.48 -11.52
CA LEU A 114 -3.29 7.97 -10.47
C LEU A 114 -4.58 7.14 -10.40
N LYS A 115 -5.20 6.88 -11.55
CA LYS A 115 -6.41 6.05 -11.65
C LYS A 115 -6.16 4.62 -11.14
N LYS A 116 -5.02 4.02 -11.49
CA LYS A 116 -4.67 2.65 -11.05
C LYS A 116 -4.43 2.57 -9.54
N ILE A 117 -3.71 3.54 -8.97
CA ILE A 117 -3.44 3.62 -7.52
C ILE A 117 -4.73 3.84 -6.75
N THR A 118 -5.59 4.76 -7.20
CA THR A 118 -6.89 5.02 -6.57
C THR A 118 -7.82 3.82 -6.63
N ALA A 119 -7.83 3.07 -7.75
CA ALA A 119 -8.59 1.83 -7.85
C ALA A 119 -8.08 0.77 -6.85
N LEU A 120 -6.77 0.60 -6.73
CA LEU A 120 -6.17 -0.34 -5.78
C LEU A 120 -6.53 0.04 -4.33
N ARG A 121 -6.45 1.33 -4.00
CA ARG A 121 -6.77 1.85 -2.66
C ARG A 121 -8.23 1.60 -2.29
N THR A 122 -9.14 1.97 -3.18
CA THR A 122 -10.59 1.84 -2.95
C THR A 122 -11.04 0.38 -2.86
N GLN A 123 -10.46 -0.51 -3.66
CA GLN A 123 -10.84 -1.91 -3.71
C GLN A 123 -10.29 -2.73 -2.52
N TYR A 124 -9.01 -2.56 -2.17
CA TYR A 124 -8.33 -3.46 -1.22
C TYR A 124 -7.94 -2.81 0.11
N TYR A 125 -7.83 -1.47 0.17
CA TYR A 125 -7.28 -0.76 1.32
C TYR A 125 -8.26 0.15 2.05
N ARG A 126 -9.54 0.21 1.62
CA ARG A 126 -10.55 1.11 2.22
C ARG A 126 -10.59 1.08 3.75
N LYS A 127 -10.59 -0.11 4.37
CA LYS A 127 -10.62 -0.25 5.84
C LYS A 127 -9.38 0.33 6.51
N HIS A 128 -8.22 0.13 5.88
CA HIS A 128 -6.95 0.64 6.40
C HIS A 128 -6.84 2.16 6.21
N GLU A 129 -7.39 2.70 5.12
CA GLU A 129 -7.50 4.14 4.89
C GLU A 129 -8.40 4.82 5.92
N GLU A 130 -9.54 4.21 6.26
CA GLU A 130 -10.42 4.72 7.34
C GLU A 130 -9.71 4.73 8.70
N LEU A 131 -8.88 3.71 8.98
CA LEU A 131 -8.05 3.69 10.17
C LEU A 131 -7.00 4.80 10.15
N LEU A 132 -6.28 4.98 9.03
CA LEU A 132 -5.30 6.07 8.88
C LEU A 132 -5.93 7.45 9.10
N LYS A 133 -7.13 7.68 8.56
CA LYS A 133 -7.88 8.94 8.80
C LYS A 133 -8.21 9.18 10.27
N LYS A 134 -8.47 8.12 11.04
CA LYS A 134 -8.68 8.21 12.50
C LYS A 134 -7.39 8.45 13.26
N LEU A 135 -6.25 7.97 12.75
CA LEU A 135 -4.94 8.12 13.37
C LEU A 135 -4.29 9.48 13.06
N GLN A 136 -4.53 10.05 11.87
CA GLN A 136 -3.92 11.31 11.43
C GLN A 136 -4.10 12.48 12.42
N PRO A 137 -5.27 12.72 13.03
CA PRO A 137 -5.45 13.78 14.02
C PRO A 137 -4.58 13.61 15.27
N LEU A 138 -4.20 12.38 15.63
CA LEU A 138 -3.37 12.10 16.81
C LEU A 138 -1.97 12.72 16.69
N GLY A 139 -1.44 12.83 15.47
CA GLY A 139 -0.14 13.49 15.22
C GLY A 139 -0.20 15.02 15.28
N ASN A 140 -1.40 15.61 15.18
CA ASN A 140 -1.60 17.06 15.14
C ASN A 140 -2.10 17.63 16.49
N VAL A 141 -2.08 16.82 17.54
CA VAL A 141 -2.54 17.24 18.87
C VAL A 141 -1.59 18.31 19.45
N GLN A 142 -2.16 19.42 19.94
CA GLN A 142 -1.40 20.47 20.60
C GLN A 142 -1.00 20.05 22.02
N LEU A 143 0.11 19.33 22.15
CA LEU A 143 0.60 18.77 23.41
C LEU A 143 0.95 19.84 24.47
N THR A 144 1.21 21.07 24.04
CA THR A 144 1.53 22.21 24.92
C THR A 144 0.30 22.89 25.52
N SER A 145 -0.91 22.57 25.02
CA SER A 145 -2.15 23.20 25.51
C SER A 145 -2.62 22.58 26.82
N THR A 146 -2.74 23.40 27.87
CA THR A 146 -3.23 22.96 29.18
C THR A 146 -4.63 22.35 29.12
N VAL A 147 -5.49 22.85 28.22
CA VAL A 147 -6.84 22.29 28.00
C VAL A 147 -6.76 20.87 27.44
N VAL A 148 -5.88 20.65 26.46
CA VAL A 148 -5.65 19.33 25.87
C VAL A 148 -5.07 18.37 26.91
N GLN A 149 -4.09 18.82 27.70
CA GLN A 149 -3.48 18.03 28.77
C GLN A 149 -4.52 17.59 29.81
N SER A 150 -5.37 18.50 30.27
CA SER A 150 -6.42 18.19 31.24
C SER A 150 -7.43 17.17 30.69
N LYS A 151 -7.88 17.32 29.44
CA LYS A 151 -8.75 16.34 28.76
C LYS A 151 -8.08 14.98 28.61
N ALA A 152 -6.80 14.95 28.22
CA ALA A 152 -6.05 13.72 28.07
C ALA A 152 -5.91 12.97 29.41
N LEU A 153 -5.66 13.68 30.51
CA LEU A 153 -5.61 13.11 31.85
C LEU A 153 -6.95 12.51 32.28
N TRP A 154 -8.06 13.16 31.93
CA TRP A 154 -9.40 12.66 32.20
C TRP A 154 -9.69 11.33 31.47
N GLU A 155 -9.28 11.21 30.21
CA GLU A 155 -9.48 10.01 29.41
C GLU A 155 -8.46 8.90 29.70
N LEU A 156 -7.35 9.22 30.37
CA LEU A 156 -6.21 8.32 30.56
C LEU A 156 -6.59 7.00 31.22
N ILE A 157 -7.45 7.03 32.25
CA ILE A 157 -7.88 5.82 32.95
C ILE A 157 -8.52 4.83 31.97
N LYS A 158 -9.42 5.31 31.12
CA LYS A 158 -10.12 4.50 30.12
C LYS A 158 -9.16 3.98 29.05
N VAL A 159 -8.28 4.84 28.54
CA VAL A 159 -7.29 4.46 27.51
C VAL A 159 -6.34 3.39 28.05
N TYR A 160 -5.85 3.56 29.27
CA TYR A 160 -4.95 2.61 29.92
C TYR A 160 -5.61 1.24 30.10
N GLN A 161 -6.85 1.22 30.63
CA GLN A 161 -7.61 -0.03 30.80
C GLN A 161 -7.84 -0.77 29.47
N GLU A 162 -8.25 -0.05 28.42
CA GLU A 162 -8.47 -0.67 27.12
C GLU A 162 -7.16 -1.20 26.55
N ALA A 163 -6.08 -0.40 26.58
CA ALA A 163 -4.76 -0.78 26.08
C ALA A 163 -4.20 -2.01 26.81
N SER A 164 -4.32 -2.06 28.14
CA SER A 164 -3.85 -3.21 28.94
C SER A 164 -4.63 -4.50 28.65
N SER A 165 -5.88 -4.39 28.21
CA SER A 165 -6.72 -5.57 27.92
C SER A 165 -6.47 -6.20 26.53
N LEU A 166 -5.81 -5.48 25.62
CA LEU A 166 -5.61 -5.93 24.24
C LEU A 166 -4.79 -7.23 24.10
N PRO A 167 -3.66 -7.42 24.82
CA PRO A 167 -2.87 -8.66 24.76
C PRO A 167 -3.69 -9.89 25.17
N ASP A 168 -4.45 -9.79 26.27
CA ASP A 168 -5.28 -10.88 26.79
C ASP A 168 -6.39 -11.27 25.80
N ARG A 169 -7.07 -10.28 25.20
CA ARG A 169 -8.08 -10.52 24.16
C ARG A 169 -7.47 -11.24 22.95
N LEU A 170 -6.24 -10.90 22.58
CA LEU A 170 -5.53 -11.52 21.47
C LEU A 170 -5.15 -12.98 21.79
N GLU A 171 -4.71 -13.27 23.02
CA GLU A 171 -4.48 -14.64 23.50
C GLU A 171 -5.76 -15.47 23.52
N LEU A 172 -6.84 -14.94 24.09
CA LEU A 172 -8.14 -15.62 24.15
C LEU A 172 -8.63 -16.00 22.75
N ARG A 173 -8.48 -15.08 21.79
CA ARG A 173 -8.81 -15.35 20.38
C ARG A 173 -7.96 -16.46 19.78
N ARG A 174 -6.64 -16.49 20.07
CA ARG A 174 -5.73 -17.57 19.63
C ARG A 174 -6.14 -18.92 20.24
N ARG A 175 -6.45 -18.97 21.53
CA ARG A 175 -6.90 -20.19 22.23
C ARG A 175 -8.20 -20.74 21.63
N ARG A 176 -9.21 -19.88 21.40
CA ARG A 176 -10.49 -20.28 20.77
C ARG A 176 -10.30 -20.89 19.38
N ARG A 177 -9.41 -20.30 18.56
CA ARG A 177 -9.08 -20.84 17.22
C ARG A 177 -8.49 -22.25 17.29
N ARG A 178 -7.55 -22.50 18.23
CA ARG A 178 -6.97 -23.84 18.44
C ARG A 178 -8.03 -24.86 18.85
N GLN A 179 -8.95 -24.48 19.74
CA GLN A 179 -10.03 -25.38 20.20
C GLN A 179 -11.02 -25.74 19.08
N ALA A 180 -11.30 -24.81 18.16
CA ALA A 180 -12.16 -25.09 17.00
C ALA A 180 -11.50 -26.08 16.01
N GLN A 181 -10.18 -25.99 15.82
CA GLN A 181 -9.43 -26.92 14.95
C GLN A 181 -9.37 -28.34 15.55
N VAL A 182 -9.16 -28.45 16.86
CA VAL A 182 -9.14 -29.76 17.55
C VAL A 182 -10.52 -30.44 17.54
N LYS A 183 -11.62 -29.67 17.65
CA LYS A 183 -12.99 -30.21 17.56
C LYS A 183 -13.36 -30.64 16.14
N GLY A 184 -12.87 -29.95 15.11
CA GLY A 184 -13.09 -30.35 13.71
C GLY A 184 -12.34 -31.64 13.34
N HIS A 185 -11.15 -31.86 13.89
CA HIS A 185 -10.34 -33.05 13.60
C HIS A 185 -10.79 -34.31 14.33
N ARG A 186 -11.62 -34.20 15.37
CA ARG A 186 -12.24 -35.35 16.07
C ARG A 186 -13.60 -35.75 15.50
N ARG A 187 -14.11 -35.04 14.48
CA ARG A 187 -15.43 -35.29 13.85
C ARG A 187 -15.33 -35.68 12.37
N ALA A 188 -14.12 -35.85 11.85
CA ALA A 188 -13.83 -36.46 10.55
C ALA A 188 -13.14 -37.80 10.81
#